data_AF-A0A1V4Z2C4-F1
#
_entry.id   AF-A0A1V4Z2C4-F1
#
_cell.length_a   1.000
_cell.length_b   1.000
_cell.length_c   1.000
_cell.angle_alpha   90.00
_cell.angle_beta   90.00
_cell.angle_gamma   90.00
#
_symmetry.space_group_name_H-M   'P 1'
#
loop_
_entity.id
_entity.type
_entity.pdbx_description
1 polymer ?
#
loop_
_entity_poly.entity_id
_entity_poly.type
_entity_poly.pdbx_seq_one_letter_code
_entity_poly.pdbx_strand_id
1 'polypeptide(L)'
;MKSYLKIILFGIFVWLVPFLVSIFIYPLKTAGNPLFESIMPLVITIMVVILAYSYLNGVKTDLIKEGMIIGTTWFIINIIIDLALFLPSSPMQMTLTNYMMDIGITYLMIPVITMGMGYMAENKGQI
;
A
#
# COMPACT_ATOMS: atom_id res chain seq x y z
N MET A 1 2.94 -13.17 17.10
CA MET A 1 2.20 -11.88 17.19
C MET A 1 0.71 -12.16 17.00
N LYS A 2 -0.20 -11.46 17.70
CA LYS A 2 -1.64 -11.57 17.40
C LYS A 2 -1.87 -11.17 15.92
N SER A 3 -2.73 -11.90 15.20
CA SER A 3 -2.92 -11.69 13.76
C SER A 3 -3.18 -10.21 13.42
N TYR A 4 -4.06 -9.55 14.16
CA TYR A 4 -4.40 -8.14 13.98
C TYR A 4 -3.22 -7.17 14.12
N LEU A 5 -2.30 -7.41 15.05
CA LEU A 5 -1.12 -6.56 15.22
C LEU A 5 -0.19 -6.66 13.99
N LYS A 6 -0.06 -7.87 13.43
CA LYS A 6 0.72 -8.10 12.20
C LYS A 6 0.10 -7.36 11.02
N ILE A 7 -1.23 -7.42 10.88
CA ILE A 7 -1.96 -6.69 9.81
C ILE A 7 -1.70 -5.19 9.92
N ILE A 8 -1.86 -4.60 11.10
CA ILE A 8 -1.68 -3.15 11.29
C ILE A 8 -0.24 -2.73 10.99
N LEU A 9 0.75 -3.44 11.55
CA LEU A 9 2.16 -3.13 11.32
C LEU A 9 2.55 -3.26 9.85
N PHE A 10 2.03 -4.28 9.15
CA PHE A 10 2.27 -4.42 7.72
C PHE A 10 1.66 -3.26 6.93
N GLY A 11 0.45 -2.81 7.29
CA GLY A 11 -0.16 -1.62 6.68
C GLY A 11 0.67 -0.36 6.87
N ILE A 12 1.25 -0.18 8.06
CA ILE A 12 2.19 0.92 8.35
C ILE A 12 3.45 0.79 7.49
N PHE A 13 4.00 -0.42 7.30
CA PHE A 13 5.17 -0.61 6.43
C PHE A 13 4.87 -0.39 4.94
N VAL A 14 3.67 -0.77 4.48
CA VAL A 14 3.19 -0.45 3.12
C VAL A 14 3.17 1.05 2.88
N TRP A 15 2.94 1.85 3.92
CA TRP A 15 2.99 3.32 3.84
C TRP A 15 4.41 3.89 4.03
N LEU A 16 5.08 3.49 5.11
CA LEU A 16 6.34 4.07 5.56
C LEU A 16 7.46 3.87 4.55
N VAL A 17 7.55 2.70 3.91
CA VAL A 17 8.64 2.42 2.95
C VAL A 17 8.51 3.29 1.69
N PRO A 18 7.37 3.33 0.97
CA PRO A 18 7.17 4.29 -0.12
C PRO A 18 7.38 5.74 0.30
N PHE A 19 6.93 6.13 1.50
CA PHE A 19 7.15 7.48 2.01
C PHE A 19 8.63 7.82 2.17
N LEU A 20 9.43 6.93 2.76
CA LEU A 20 10.88 7.14 2.86
C LEU A 20 11.53 7.20 1.48
N VAL A 21 11.14 6.31 0.55
CA VAL A 21 11.65 6.34 -0.83
C VAL A 21 11.32 7.67 -1.50
N SER A 22 10.08 8.16 -1.34
CA SER A 22 9.64 9.42 -1.96
C SER A 22 10.48 10.61 -1.52
N ILE A 23 10.92 10.66 -0.26
CA ILE A 23 11.85 11.70 0.24
C ILE A 23 13.17 11.65 -0.52
N PHE A 24 13.76 10.46 -0.72
CA PHE A 24 15.04 10.33 -1.42
C PHE A 24 14.94 10.67 -2.92
N ILE A 25 13.81 10.36 -3.56
CA ILE A 25 13.61 10.60 -4.98
C ILE A 25 12.84 11.89 -5.28
N TYR A 26 12.51 12.70 -4.27
CA TYR A 26 11.74 13.95 -4.42
C TYR A 26 12.35 14.97 -5.42
N PRO A 27 13.69 15.06 -5.61
CA PRO A 27 14.26 15.88 -6.68
C PRO A 27 13.73 15.52 -8.07
N LEU A 28 13.34 14.26 -8.32
CA LEU A 28 12.72 13.84 -9.58
C LEU A 28 11.33 14.46 -9.76
N LYS A 29 10.52 14.51 -8.68
CA LYS A 29 9.19 15.13 -8.70
C LYS A 29 9.29 16.62 -9.03
N THR A 30 10.18 17.35 -8.35
CA THR A 30 10.34 18.80 -8.55
C THR A 30 10.93 19.15 -9.91
N ALA A 31 11.73 18.26 -10.51
CA ALA A 31 12.22 18.39 -11.87
C ALA A 31 11.18 18.02 -12.95
N GLY A 32 9.97 17.60 -12.58
CA GLY A 32 8.95 17.13 -13.53
C GLY A 32 9.35 15.83 -14.25
N ASN A 33 10.24 15.03 -13.65
CA ASN A 33 10.75 13.82 -14.24
C ASN A 33 9.75 12.66 -14.04
N PRO A 34 9.27 12.00 -15.11
CA PRO A 34 8.25 10.93 -15.03
C PRO A 34 8.72 9.68 -14.27
N LEU A 35 10.01 9.58 -13.93
CA LEU A 35 10.54 8.50 -13.11
C LEU A 35 9.95 8.49 -11.70
N PHE A 36 9.59 9.63 -11.12
CA PHE A 36 8.99 9.64 -9.77
C PHE A 36 7.67 8.86 -9.77
N GLU A 37 6.79 9.16 -10.72
CA GLU A 37 5.47 8.58 -10.93
C GLU A 37 5.55 7.12 -11.38
N SER A 38 6.68 6.70 -11.95
CA SER A 38 6.93 5.30 -12.31
C SER A 38 7.48 4.48 -11.14
N ILE A 39 8.38 5.06 -10.35
CA ILE A 39 9.04 4.38 -9.22
C ILE A 39 8.07 4.20 -8.06
N MET A 40 7.22 5.19 -7.77
CA MET A 40 6.32 5.14 -6.60
C MET A 40 5.34 3.95 -6.64
N PRO A 41 4.57 3.69 -7.72
CA PRO A 41 3.73 2.50 -7.83
C PRO A 41 4.52 1.20 -7.79
N LEU A 42 5.74 1.17 -8.35
CA LEU A 42 6.61 -0.01 -8.33
C LEU A 42 7.00 -0.37 -6.88
N VAL A 43 7.42 0.62 -6.09
CA VAL A 43 7.78 0.43 -4.67
C VAL A 43 6.59 -0.06 -3.86
N ILE A 44 5.41 0.55 -4.05
CA ILE A 44 4.16 0.09 -3.42
C ILE A 44 3.87 -1.35 -3.80
N THR A 45 3.96 -1.69 -5.09
CA THR A 45 3.69 -3.05 -5.58
C THR A 45 4.61 -4.08 -4.93
N ILE A 46 5.92 -3.81 -4.90
CA ILE A 46 6.92 -4.69 -4.27
C ILE A 46 6.57 -4.89 -2.79
N MET A 47 6.29 -3.81 -2.05
CA MET A 47 5.96 -3.87 -0.63
C MET A 47 4.69 -4.67 -0.36
N VAL A 48 3.62 -4.41 -1.12
CA VAL A 48 2.35 -5.12 -0.97
C VAL A 48 2.53 -6.59 -1.27
N VAL A 49 3.22 -6.97 -2.35
CA VAL A 49 3.45 -8.37 -2.71
C VAL A 49 4.24 -9.11 -1.63
N ILE A 50 5.36 -8.54 -1.15
CA ILE A 50 6.21 -9.17 -0.13
C ILE A 50 5.42 -9.38 1.17
N LEU A 51 4.73 -8.34 1.65
CA LEU A 51 4.01 -8.40 2.91
C LEU A 51 2.74 -9.25 2.82
N ALA A 52 2.02 -9.20 1.71
CA ALA A 52 0.85 -10.04 1.47
C ALA A 52 1.24 -11.52 1.41
N TYR A 53 2.31 -11.86 0.69
CA TYR A 53 2.86 -13.21 0.69
C TYR A 53 3.26 -13.65 2.10
N SER A 54 4.02 -12.83 2.84
CA SER A 54 4.43 -13.13 4.21
C SER A 54 3.26 -13.31 5.19
N TYR A 55 2.12 -12.65 4.94
CA TYR A 55 0.91 -12.82 5.72
C TYR A 55 0.15 -14.09 5.31
N LEU A 56 -0.23 -14.20 4.04
CA LEU A 56 -1.08 -15.26 3.50
C LEU A 56 -0.41 -16.64 3.56
N ASN A 57 0.92 -16.73 3.44
CA ASN A 57 1.64 -17.99 3.58
C ASN A 57 1.50 -18.63 4.99
N GLY A 58 1.11 -17.84 6.00
CA GLY A 58 0.82 -18.34 7.35
C GLY A 58 -0.64 -18.70 7.59
N VAL A 59 -1.53 -18.48 6.62
CA VAL A 59 -2.97 -18.69 6.71
C VAL A 59 -3.34 -20.04 6.07
N LYS A 60 -4.20 -20.81 6.73
CA LYS A 60 -4.56 -22.17 6.29
C LYS A 60 -5.88 -22.28 5.53
N THR A 61 -6.83 -21.39 5.83
CA THR A 61 -8.19 -21.40 5.25
C THR A 61 -8.66 -19.96 5.03
N ASP A 62 -9.72 -19.80 4.23
CA ASP A 62 -10.36 -18.50 4.00
C ASP A 62 -9.41 -17.46 3.38
N LEU A 63 -8.53 -17.90 2.47
CA LEU A 63 -7.46 -17.08 1.92
C LEU A 63 -7.99 -15.90 1.11
N ILE A 64 -9.13 -16.03 0.41
CA ILE A 64 -9.81 -14.90 -0.22
C ILE A 64 -10.22 -13.86 0.81
N LYS A 65 -10.87 -14.30 1.90
CA LYS A 65 -11.36 -13.41 2.96
C LYS A 65 -10.19 -12.70 3.66
N GLU A 66 -9.13 -13.42 3.97
CA GLU A 66 -7.91 -12.85 4.55
C GLU A 66 -7.25 -11.85 3.60
N GLY A 67 -7.19 -12.14 2.30
CA GLY A 67 -6.72 -11.20 1.27
C GLY A 67 -7.54 -9.91 1.21
N MET A 68 -8.87 -10.00 1.35
CA MET A 68 -9.76 -8.84 1.44
C MET A 68 -9.55 -8.02 2.72
N ILE A 69 -9.38 -8.69 3.86
CA ILE A 69 -9.17 -8.04 5.17
C ILE A 69 -7.86 -7.24 5.16
N ILE A 70 -6.74 -7.86 4.77
CA ILE A 70 -5.46 -7.16 4.76
C ILE A 70 -5.46 -6.03 3.72
N GLY A 71 -6.03 -6.25 2.53
CA GLY A 71 -6.11 -5.25 1.47
C GLY A 71 -6.85 -4.00 1.89
N THR A 72 -8.06 -4.20 2.42
CA THR A 72 -8.92 -3.09 2.87
C THR A 72 -8.28 -2.37 4.06
N THR A 73 -7.72 -3.11 5.01
CA THR A 73 -7.08 -2.54 6.20
C THR A 73 -5.86 -1.70 5.83
N TRP A 74 -4.97 -2.21 4.97
CA TRP A 74 -3.78 -1.48 4.55
C TRP A 74 -4.13 -0.26 3.71
N PHE A 75 -5.10 -0.38 2.80
CA PHE A 75 -5.63 0.75 2.04
C PHE A 75 -6.13 1.87 2.96
N ILE A 76 -6.97 1.53 3.95
CA ILE A 76 -7.50 2.51 4.92
C ILE A 76 -6.37 3.14 5.73
N ILE A 77 -5.41 2.36 6.21
CA ILE A 77 -4.25 2.89 6.96
C ILE A 77 -3.48 3.91 6.12
N ASN A 78 -3.18 3.58 4.86
CA ASN A 78 -2.41 4.44 3.96
C ASN A 78 -3.15 5.75 3.67
N ILE A 79 -4.45 5.66 3.34
CA ILE A 79 -5.31 6.84 3.13
C ILE A 79 -5.37 7.71 4.40
N ILE A 80 -5.60 7.12 5.58
CA ILE A 80 -5.72 7.89 6.83
C ILE A 80 -4.43 8.66 7.14
N ILE A 81 -3.27 7.99 7.01
CA ILE A 81 -1.98 8.64 7.30
C ILE A 81 -1.75 9.78 6.32
N ASP A 82 -1.98 9.55 5.02
CA ASP A 82 -1.77 10.59 4.01
C ASP A 82 -2.71 11.78 4.16
N LEU A 83 -4.00 11.54 4.40
CA LEU A 83 -4.95 12.64 4.61
C LEU A 83 -4.60 13.45 5.86
N ALA A 84 -4.05 12.81 6.91
CA ALA A 84 -3.59 13.50 8.10
C ALA A 84 -2.31 14.34 7.86
N LEU A 85 -1.49 13.99 6.86
CA LEU A 85 -0.25 14.71 6.54
C LEU A 85 -0.44 15.81 5.48
N PHE A 86 -1.25 15.53 4.46
CA PHE A 86 -1.33 16.35 3.24
C PHE A 86 -2.52 17.31 3.21
N LEU A 87 -3.63 17.06 3.93
CA LEU A 87 -4.75 17.99 3.91
C LEU A 87 -4.59 19.20 4.85
N PRO A 88 -4.08 19.04 6.09
CA PRO A 88 -3.89 20.17 6.98
C PRO A 88 -2.87 21.17 6.42
N SER A 89 -2.89 22.40 6.93
CA SER A 89 -1.87 23.40 6.62
C SER A 89 -0.49 22.90 7.07
N SER A 90 0.29 22.42 6.11
CA SER A 90 1.63 21.86 6.31
C SER A 90 2.53 22.22 5.12
N PRO A 91 3.86 22.13 5.25
CA PRO A 91 4.77 22.33 4.11
C PRO A 91 4.54 21.35 2.95
N MET A 92 3.83 20.24 3.21
CA MET A 92 3.51 19.20 2.24
C MET A 92 2.05 19.28 1.76
N GLN A 93 1.34 20.37 2.06
CA GLN A 93 -0.09 20.47 1.80
C GLN A 93 -0.44 20.24 0.32
N MET A 94 -1.47 19.43 0.10
CA MET A 94 -2.06 19.17 -1.22
C MET A 94 -3.56 19.45 -1.18
N THR A 95 -4.13 19.87 -2.32
CA THR A 95 -5.58 19.82 -2.49
C THR A 95 -6.02 18.35 -2.56
N LEU A 96 -7.27 18.08 -2.18
CA LEU A 96 -7.82 16.72 -2.30
C LEU A 96 -7.73 16.19 -3.75
N THR A 97 -7.97 17.05 -4.74
CA THR A 97 -7.85 16.68 -6.16
C THR A 97 -6.44 16.27 -6.53
N ASN A 98 -5.42 17.07 -6.19
CA ASN A 98 -4.03 16.75 -6.50
C ASN A 98 -3.59 15.49 -5.76
N TYR A 99 -4.01 15.32 -4.50
CA TYR A 99 -3.76 14.10 -3.75
C TYR A 99 -4.34 12.86 -4.45
N MET A 100 -5.59 12.93 -4.91
CA MET A 100 -6.22 11.79 -5.59
C MET A 100 -5.53 11.46 -6.92
N MET A 101 -5.10 12.47 -7.67
CA MET A 101 -4.41 12.31 -8.96
C MET A 101 -2.99 11.76 -8.80
N ASP A 102 -2.26 12.20 -7.77
CA ASP A 102 -0.86 11.83 -7.58
C ASP A 102 -0.69 10.55 -6.76
N ILE A 103 -1.59 10.27 -5.82
CA ILE A 103 -1.39 9.23 -4.78
C ILE A 103 -2.63 8.37 -4.58
N GLY A 104 -3.80 8.97 -4.32
CA GLY A 104 -4.97 8.26 -3.83
C GLY A 104 -5.44 7.11 -4.74
N ILE A 105 -5.41 7.31 -6.08
CA ILE A 105 -5.75 6.25 -7.04
C ILE A 105 -4.73 5.12 -7.03
N THR A 106 -3.44 5.42 -6.90
CA THR A 106 -2.36 4.42 -6.85
C THR A 106 -2.55 3.43 -5.71
N TYR A 107 -3.11 3.86 -4.57
CA TYR A 107 -3.38 2.95 -3.45
C TYR A 107 -4.45 1.89 -3.72
N LEU A 108 -5.28 2.02 -4.77
CA LEU A 108 -6.19 0.94 -5.19
C LEU A 108 -5.43 -0.32 -5.62
N MET A 109 -4.14 -0.21 -5.95
CA MET A 109 -3.28 -1.37 -6.17
C MET A 109 -3.20 -2.28 -4.94
N ILE A 110 -3.25 -1.73 -3.72
CA ILE A 110 -3.15 -2.48 -2.48
C ILE A 110 -4.25 -3.56 -2.40
N PRO A 111 -5.56 -3.23 -2.39
CA PRO A 111 -6.61 -4.24 -2.32
C PRO A 111 -6.67 -5.12 -3.56
N VAL A 112 -6.37 -4.60 -4.75
CA VAL A 112 -6.34 -5.41 -5.99
C VAL A 112 -5.32 -6.54 -5.88
N ILE A 113 -4.09 -6.23 -5.43
CA ILE A 113 -3.02 -7.22 -5.29
C ILE A 113 -3.38 -8.23 -4.20
N THR A 114 -3.78 -7.79 -2.99
CA THR A 114 -4.00 -8.72 -1.88
C THR A 114 -5.20 -9.65 -2.12
N MET A 115 -6.28 -9.14 -2.72
CA MET A 115 -7.44 -9.96 -3.08
C MET A 115 -7.09 -10.94 -4.19
N GLY A 116 -6.34 -10.49 -5.21
CA GLY A 116 -5.84 -11.37 -6.27
C GLY A 116 -4.97 -12.50 -5.73
N MET A 117 -4.05 -12.19 -4.82
CA MET A 117 -3.19 -13.19 -4.17
C MET A 117 -3.99 -14.16 -3.30
N GLY A 118 -4.96 -13.68 -2.51
CA GLY A 118 -5.85 -14.53 -1.71
C GLY A 118 -6.67 -15.49 -2.59
N TYR A 119 -7.23 -14.98 -3.69
CA TYR A 119 -7.95 -15.78 -4.69
C TYR A 119 -7.06 -16.84 -5.33
N MET A 120 -5.86 -16.47 -5.76
CA MET A 120 -4.93 -17.43 -6.36
C MET A 120 -4.46 -18.49 -5.37
N ALA A 121 -4.22 -18.14 -4.11
CA ALA A 121 -3.77 -19.07 -3.09
C ALA A 121 -4.87 -20.08 -2.71
N GLU A 122 -6.12 -19.63 -2.57
CA GLU A 122 -7.26 -20.50 -2.26
C GLU A 122 -7.55 -21.50 -3.39
N ASN A 123 -7.60 -21.02 -4.64
CA ASN A 123 -7.97 -21.84 -5.79
C ASN A 123 -6.83 -22.75 -6.28
N LYS A 124 -5.58 -22.52 -5.85
CA LYS A 124 -4.45 -23.39 -6.20
C LYS A 124 -4.18 -24.49 -5.18
N GLY A 125 -4.70 -24.41 -3.95
CA GLY A 125 -4.62 -25.49 -2.97
C GLY A 125 -3.22 -26.08 -2.72
N GLN A 126 -2.15 -25.33 -3.00
CA GLN A 126 -0.73 -25.61 -2.72
C GLN A 126 0.14 -24.46 -3.29
N ILE A 127 0.75 -23.68 -2.40
CA ILE A 127 2.09 -23.13 -2.58
C ILE A 127 2.93 -23.73 -1.47
#